data_AF-A0A1I7ZEQ7-F1
#
_entry.id   AF-A0A1I7ZEQ7-F1
#
_cell.length_a   1.000
_cell.length_b   1.000
_cell.length_c   1.000
_cell.angle_alpha   90.00
_cell.angle_beta   90.00
_cell.angle_gamma   90.00
#
_symmetry.space_group_name_H-M   'P 1'
#
loop_
_entity.id
_entity.type
_entity.pdbx_description
1 polymer ?
#
loop_
_entity_poly.entity_id
_entity_poly.type
_entity_poly.pdbx_seq_one_letter_code
_entity_poly.pdbx_strand_id
1 'polypeptide(L)'
;MNVLIPLFFAVLVSAQAERSYLPGSWSAWTNVCTDVCGLCGTTVRIRRCLAGTCVGDVREDTKERCGPELCPFPRRTCCGSAKPGREGKHIVCVEPANA
;
A
#
# COMPACT_ATOMS: atom_id res chain seq x y z
N MET A 1 -21.88 53.92 31.67
CA MET A 1 -21.02 52.99 32.45
C MET A 1 -21.70 51.62 32.52
N ASN A 2 -21.29 50.66 31.69
CA ASN A 2 -21.36 49.24 32.07
C ASN A 2 -20.49 48.40 31.11
N VAL A 3 -19.23 48.16 31.50
CA VAL A 3 -18.18 47.55 30.65
C VAL A 3 -17.81 46.15 31.15
N LEU A 4 -18.79 45.38 31.66
CA LEU A 4 -18.52 44.15 32.42
C LEU A 4 -18.84 42.82 31.69
N ILE A 5 -19.18 42.78 30.39
CA ILE A 5 -19.76 41.57 29.75
C ILE A 5 -19.11 41.04 28.44
N PRO A 6 -17.83 41.30 28.08
CA PRO A 6 -17.20 40.39 27.10
C PRO A 6 -15.88 39.77 27.55
N LEU A 7 -15.42 40.04 28.78
CA LEU A 7 -14.24 39.35 29.33
C LEU A 7 -14.51 37.87 29.69
N PHE A 8 -15.77 37.42 29.65
CA PHE A 8 -16.14 36.03 29.91
C PHE A 8 -16.21 35.14 28.65
N PHE A 9 -16.00 35.68 27.44
CA PHE A 9 -15.92 34.86 26.21
C PHE A 9 -14.50 34.39 25.86
N ALA A 10 -13.53 34.53 26.78
CA ALA A 10 -12.13 34.18 26.56
C ALA A 10 -11.66 32.91 27.30
N VAL A 11 -12.56 32.17 27.98
CA VAL A 11 -12.17 31.04 28.85
C VAL A 11 -12.88 29.73 28.51
N LEU A 12 -13.26 29.54 27.24
CA LEU A 12 -13.31 28.19 26.66
C LEU A 12 -12.00 27.98 25.89
N VAL A 13 -10.90 28.10 26.64
CA VAL A 13 -9.61 27.54 26.28
C VAL A 13 -9.88 26.09 25.92
N SER A 14 -9.78 25.77 24.64
CA SER A 14 -9.81 24.39 24.18
C SER A 14 -8.68 23.68 24.93
N ALA A 15 -9.03 22.78 25.84
CA ALA A 15 -8.12 21.80 26.40
C ALA A 15 -7.71 20.86 25.27
N GLN A 16 -6.85 21.34 24.37
CA GLN A 16 -6.14 20.50 23.44
C GLN A 16 -5.13 19.75 24.30
N ALA A 17 -5.52 18.53 24.71
CA ALA A 17 -4.55 17.56 25.16
C ALA A 17 -3.58 17.37 23.99
N GLU A 18 -2.46 18.07 24.01
CA GLU A 18 -1.34 17.84 23.12
C GLU A 18 -0.83 16.44 23.45
N ARG A 19 -1.41 15.45 22.78
CA ARG A 19 -0.92 14.08 22.85
C ARG A 19 0.49 14.14 22.31
N SER A 20 1.47 14.08 23.21
CA SER A 20 2.90 14.10 22.88
C SER A 20 3.18 12.88 22.03
N TYR A 21 3.09 13.06 20.72
CA TYR A 21 3.24 12.00 19.75
C TYR A 21 4.74 11.76 19.61
N LEU A 22 5.25 10.71 20.24
CA LEU A 22 6.62 10.29 19.97
C LEU A 22 6.74 10.00 18.46
N PRO A 23 7.76 10.56 17.77
CA PRO A 23 7.94 10.33 16.35
C PRO A 23 8.03 8.82 16.09
N GLY A 24 7.18 8.33 15.21
CA GLY A 24 7.12 6.90 14.92
C GLY A 24 8.27 6.43 14.06
N SER A 25 8.66 5.18 14.27
CA SER A 25 9.65 4.49 13.45
C SER A 25 8.94 3.52 12.50
N TRP A 26 9.23 3.65 11.21
CA TRP A 26 8.73 2.74 10.18
C TRP A 26 9.72 1.59 9.92
N SER A 27 9.19 0.41 9.60
CA SER A 27 9.99 -0.64 8.96
C SER A 27 10.41 -0.23 7.55
N ALA A 28 11.39 -0.93 7.00
CA ALA A 28 11.65 -0.87 5.56
C ALA A 28 10.40 -1.29 4.78
N TRP A 29 10.27 -0.72 3.57
CA TRP A 29 9.26 -1.13 2.61
C TRP A 29 9.58 -2.54 2.09
N THR A 30 8.55 -3.36 1.92
CA THR A 30 8.63 -4.69 1.32
C THR A 30 7.67 -4.75 0.14
N ASN A 31 8.17 -5.20 -1.01
CA ASN A 31 7.34 -5.43 -2.20
C ASN A 31 6.65 -6.78 -2.10
N VAL A 32 5.35 -6.81 -2.37
CA VAL A 32 4.50 -7.98 -2.33
C VAL A 32 3.65 -8.01 -3.59
N CYS A 33 3.43 -9.19 -4.16
CA CYS A 33 2.52 -9.33 -5.28
C CYS A 33 1.10 -9.64 -4.78
N THR A 34 0.07 -8.97 -5.31
CA THR A 34 -1.32 -9.21 -4.88
C THR A 34 -1.89 -10.56 -5.34
N ASP A 35 -1.29 -11.18 -6.36
CA ASP A 35 -1.65 -12.51 -6.83
C ASP A 35 -0.42 -13.21 -7.44
N VAL A 36 -0.21 -14.48 -7.12
CA VAL A 36 1.05 -15.18 -7.42
C VAL A 36 1.10 -15.79 -8.82
N CYS A 37 0.03 -15.66 -9.61
CA CYS A 37 -0.06 -16.29 -10.92
C CYS A 37 -0.76 -15.44 -12.00
N GLY A 38 -0.48 -15.81 -13.25
CA GLY A 38 -1.11 -15.39 -14.47
C GLY A 38 -1.04 -13.91 -14.79
N LEU A 39 -0.10 -13.16 -14.22
CA LEU A 39 -0.04 -11.69 -14.26
C LEU A 39 -1.36 -11.04 -13.82
N CYS A 40 -2.14 -11.73 -12.97
CA CYS A 40 -3.37 -11.21 -12.40
C CYS A 40 -3.09 -10.21 -11.28
N GLY A 41 -1.90 -10.29 -10.68
CA GLY A 41 -1.49 -9.45 -9.56
C GLY A 41 -0.80 -8.16 -9.99
N THR A 42 -0.77 -7.22 -9.05
CA THR A 42 0.08 -6.03 -9.09
C THR A 42 0.98 -6.00 -7.88
N THR A 43 2.18 -5.44 -8.05
CA THR A 43 3.14 -5.28 -6.95
C THR A 43 2.65 -4.15 -6.05
N VAL A 44 2.83 -4.29 -4.75
CA VAL A 44 2.48 -3.29 -3.75
C VAL A 44 3.57 -3.24 -2.72
N ARG A 45 3.89 -2.04 -2.22
CA ARG A 45 4.85 -1.89 -1.13
C ARG A 45 4.10 -1.80 0.19
N ILE A 46 4.55 -2.55 1.19
CA ILE A 46 3.98 -2.57 2.53
C ILE A 46 5.09 -2.28 3.54
N ARG A 47 4.79 -1.47 4.56
CA ARG A 47 5.65 -1.24 5.72
C ARG A 47 4.82 -1.33 7.00
N ARG A 48 5.47 -1.45 8.16
CA ARG A 48 4.80 -1.50 9.46
C ARG A 48 5.34 -0.42 10.39
N CYS A 49 4.48 0.10 11.25
CA CYS A 49 4.91 0.97 12.33
C CYS A 49 5.55 0.11 13.42
N LEU A 50 6.82 0.37 13.74
CA LEU A 50 7.58 -0.40 14.71
C LEU A 50 7.45 0.18 16.12
N ALA A 51 7.43 1.51 16.24
CA ALA A 51 7.39 2.20 17.52
C ALA A 51 6.83 3.61 17.38
N GLY A 52 6.47 4.22 18.52
CA GLY A 52 5.89 5.55 18.57
C GLY A 52 4.55 5.58 17.86
N THR A 53 4.25 6.69 17.20
CA THR A 53 3.07 6.74 16.37
C THR A 53 3.52 7.09 14.95
N CYS A 54 3.02 6.39 13.92
CA CYS A 54 3.48 6.59 12.55
C CYS A 54 2.45 7.32 11.67
N VAL A 55 2.86 8.42 11.03
CA VAL A 55 2.02 9.19 10.08
C VAL A 55 2.35 8.75 8.65
N GLY A 56 1.32 8.61 7.82
CA GLY A 56 1.41 8.24 6.41
C GLY A 56 1.02 6.79 6.14
N ASP A 57 1.13 6.38 4.87
CA ASP A 57 0.52 5.13 4.42
C ASP A 57 1.32 3.89 4.84
N VAL A 58 0.57 2.83 5.17
CA VAL A 58 1.09 1.48 5.49
C VAL A 58 1.31 0.66 4.22
N ARG A 59 0.56 0.99 3.17
CA ARG A 59 0.52 0.29 1.89
C ARG A 59 0.48 1.31 0.76
N GLU A 60 1.20 1.02 -0.31
CA GLU A 60 1.10 1.75 -1.55
C GLU A 60 1.10 0.81 -2.74
N ASP A 61 0.10 0.97 -3.60
CA ASP A 61 -0.05 0.12 -4.78
C ASP A 61 0.89 0.61 -5.88
N THR A 62 1.69 -0.30 -6.41
CA THR A 62 2.47 -0.03 -7.63
C THR A 62 1.63 -0.51 -8.83
N LYS A 63 1.79 0.15 -9.98
CA LYS A 63 1.07 -0.24 -11.22
C LYS A 63 1.75 -1.37 -11.98
N GLU A 64 2.79 -1.98 -11.41
CA GLU A 64 3.55 -3.05 -12.02
C GLU A 64 2.82 -4.38 -11.85
N ARG A 65 2.67 -5.15 -12.94
CA ARG A 65 2.07 -6.50 -12.89
C ARG A 65 3.07 -7.52 -12.39
N CYS A 66 2.61 -8.56 -11.70
CA CYS A 66 3.46 -9.58 -11.10
C CYS A 66 2.79 -10.96 -11.07
N GLY A 67 3.56 -11.99 -10.73
CA GLY A 67 3.10 -13.39 -10.77
C GLY A 67 3.05 -13.96 -12.19
N PRO A 68 4.19 -14.09 -12.91
CA PRO A 68 4.19 -14.45 -14.32
C PRO A 68 3.79 -15.90 -14.61
N GLU A 69 3.93 -16.81 -13.66
CA GLU A 69 3.62 -18.23 -13.84
C GLU A 69 2.12 -18.46 -14.04
N LEU A 70 1.73 -19.33 -14.97
CA LEU A 70 0.31 -19.59 -15.24
C LEU A 70 -0.44 -20.03 -13.98
N CYS A 71 -1.70 -19.59 -13.89
CA CYS A 71 -2.54 -20.03 -12.79
C CYS A 71 -2.89 -21.51 -12.92
N PRO A 72 -2.83 -22.30 -11.82
CA PRO A 72 -3.27 -23.67 -11.84
C PRO A 72 -4.79 -23.73 -12.08
N PHE A 73 -5.24 -24.76 -12.78
CA PHE A 73 -6.66 -25.04 -12.94
C PHE A 73 -7.34 -25.12 -11.56
N PRO A 74 -8.54 -24.53 -11.35
CA PRO A 74 -9.45 -23.95 -12.34
C PRO A 74 -9.33 -22.42 -12.52
N ARG A 75 -8.30 -21.80 -11.95
CA ARG A 75 -8.17 -20.34 -11.99
C ARG A 75 -7.85 -19.86 -13.40
N ARG A 76 -8.50 -18.77 -13.82
CA ARG A 76 -8.19 -18.10 -15.09
C ARG A 76 -6.89 -17.32 -14.96
N THR A 77 -6.11 -17.33 -16.03
CA THR A 77 -4.86 -16.56 -16.16
C THR A 77 -5.16 -15.21 -16.83
N CYS A 78 -4.49 -14.13 -16.40
CA CYS A 78 -4.74 -12.74 -16.81
C CYS A 78 -3.63 -12.11 -17.67
N CYS A 79 -2.85 -12.89 -18.43
CA CYS A 79 -1.65 -12.43 -19.15
C CYS A 79 -1.82 -11.12 -19.97
N GLY A 80 -3.04 -10.70 -20.28
CA GLY A 80 -3.33 -9.42 -20.90
C GLY A 80 -2.82 -9.42 -22.34
N SER A 81 -1.83 -8.58 -22.63
CA SER A 81 -1.12 -8.55 -23.91
C SER A 81 -0.07 -9.65 -24.05
N ALA A 82 0.41 -10.24 -22.95
CA ALA A 82 1.31 -11.39 -22.96
C ALA A 82 0.53 -12.67 -23.30
N LYS A 83 1.25 -13.67 -23.83
CA LYS A 83 0.67 -14.99 -24.14
C LYS A 83 1.28 -16.07 -23.25
N PRO A 84 0.54 -17.14 -22.95
CA PRO A 84 1.13 -18.33 -22.34
C PRO A 84 2.30 -18.82 -23.20
N GLY A 85 3.49 -18.86 -22.60
CA GLY A 85 4.72 -19.30 -23.21
C GLY A 85 5.52 -20.11 -22.21
N ARG A 86 6.65 -20.66 -22.66
CA ARG A 86 7.52 -21.47 -21.81
C ARG A 86 8.81 -20.71 -21.53
N GLU A 87 9.12 -20.53 -20.26
CA GLU A 87 10.40 -19.99 -19.80
C GLU A 87 11.10 -21.08 -18.97
N GLY A 88 12.10 -21.73 -19.58
CA GLY A 88 12.77 -22.88 -18.99
C GLY A 88 11.81 -24.05 -18.70
N LYS A 89 11.63 -24.37 -17.42
CA LYS A 89 10.72 -25.45 -16.96
C LYS A 89 9.31 -24.95 -16.62
N HIS A 90 9.12 -23.65 -16.45
CA HIS A 90 7.84 -23.07 -16.05
C HIS A 90 7.05 -22.59 -17.27
N ILE A 91 5.72 -22.62 -17.15
CA ILE A 91 4.84 -22.01 -18.14
C ILE A 91 4.40 -20.67 -17.57
N VAL A 92 4.78 -19.60 -18.27
CA VAL A 92 4.63 -18.22 -17.79
C VAL A 92 3.95 -17.37 -18.86
N CYS A 93 3.46 -16.20 -18.49
CA CYS A 93 3.03 -15.18 -19.43
C CYS A 93 4.27 -14.50 -20.04
N VAL A 94 4.51 -14.72 -21.33
CA VAL A 94 5.64 -14.13 -22.07
C VAL A 94 5.13 -12.99 -22.96
N GLU A 95 5.78 -11.84 -22.89
CA GLU A 95 5.47 -10.72 -23.79
C GLU A 95 5.96 -11.02 -25.22
N PRO A 96 5.20 -10.64 -26.26
CA PRO A 96 5.49 -10.99 -27.64
C PRO A 96 6.80 -10.40 -28.20
N ALA A 97 7.41 -9.42 -27.53
CA ALA A 97 8.71 -8.86 -27.93
C ALA A 97 9.91 -9.74 -27.51
N ASN A 98 9.70 -10.68 -26.58
CA ASN A 98 10.71 -11.58 -26.03
C ASN A 98 10.41 -13.06 -26.33
N ALA A 99 9.44 -13.33 -27.21
CA ALA A 99 8.95 -14.66 -27.57
C ALA A 99 9.56 -15.17 -28.87
#